data_AF-A0A329ZB94-F1
#
_entry.id   AF-A0A329ZB94-F1
#
_cell.length_a   1.000
_cell.length_b   1.000
_cell.length_c   1.000
_cell.angle_alpha   90.00
_cell.angle_beta   90.00
_cell.angle_gamma   90.00
#
_symmetry.space_group_name_H-M   'P 1'
#
loop_
_entity.id
_entity.type
_entity.pdbx_description
1 polymer ?
#
loop_
_entity_poly.entity_id
_entity_poly.type
_entity_poly.pdbx_seq_one_letter_code
_entity_poly.pdbx_strand_id
1 'polypeptide(L)'
;MLNDENIMLWIVIGIAAVFILFALYLYFKERENTKRFNRYGHSIEELNKEVYRLQKKLKDYENHLEKFQQSLKQQIYQETRLEMKNVLDSNLFAQISPLKSTLQTLQEEWRDYQEKIDNKTIILEERIKEFAYTPSNPTNIDEGRIISMYKDGWSVDSIAKELRVGKGEVEFTLKFANLD
;
A
#
# COMPACT_ATOMS: atom_id res chain seq x y z
N MET A 1 31.89 -115.21 -50.40
CA MET A 1 32.48 -114.67 -49.16
C MET A 1 32.67 -113.17 -49.38
N LEU A 2 31.80 -112.35 -48.79
CA LEU A 2 32.08 -110.92 -48.67
C LEU A 2 33.18 -110.81 -47.62
N ASN A 3 34.38 -110.36 -47.98
CA ASN A 3 35.48 -110.14 -47.04
C ASN A 3 35.00 -109.22 -45.91
N ASP A 4 35.23 -109.61 -44.65
CA ASP A 4 34.91 -108.81 -43.45
C ASP A 4 35.49 -107.38 -43.52
N GLU A 5 36.58 -107.22 -44.26
CA GLU A 5 37.23 -105.95 -44.56
C GLU A 5 36.30 -104.96 -45.29
N ASN A 6 35.46 -105.44 -46.21
CA ASN A 6 34.49 -104.59 -46.92
C ASN A 6 33.36 -104.12 -45.98
N ILE A 7 32.93 -104.96 -45.02
CA ILE A 7 31.86 -104.63 -44.07
C ILE A 7 32.32 -103.52 -43.11
N MET A 8 33.56 -103.61 -42.62
CA MET A 8 34.18 -102.56 -41.80
C MET A 8 34.26 -101.21 -42.53
N LEU A 9 34.60 -101.21 -43.83
CA LEU A 9 34.65 -99.99 -44.63
C LEU A 9 33.27 -99.32 -44.78
N TRP A 10 32.19 -100.08 -45.00
CA TRP A 10 30.84 -99.52 -45.10
C TRP A 10 30.35 -98.88 -43.79
N ILE A 11 30.71 -99.45 -42.63
CA ILE A 11 30.37 -98.87 -41.32
C ILE A 11 31.08 -97.53 -41.12
N VAL A 12 32.38 -97.45 -41.44
CA VAL A 12 33.16 -96.21 -41.33
C VAL A 12 32.60 -95.12 -42.26
N ILE A 13 32.22 -95.48 -43.49
CA ILE A 13 31.58 -94.56 -44.44
C ILE A 13 30.23 -94.07 -43.91
N GLY A 14 29.43 -94.97 -43.32
CA GLY A 14 28.14 -94.60 -42.71
C GLY A 14 28.30 -93.59 -41.58
N ILE A 15 29.26 -93.81 -40.68
CA ILE A 15 29.55 -92.88 -39.58
C ILE A 15 30.07 -91.55 -40.13
N ALA A 16 30.97 -91.57 -41.11
CA ALA A 16 31.47 -90.35 -41.76
C ALA A 16 30.33 -89.55 -42.42
N ALA A 17 29.39 -90.22 -43.09
CA ALA A 17 28.23 -89.57 -43.69
C ALA A 17 27.33 -88.89 -42.64
N VAL A 18 27.11 -89.53 -41.49
CA VAL A 18 26.35 -88.93 -40.38
C VAL A 18 27.06 -87.69 -39.84
N PHE A 19 28.38 -87.73 -39.67
CA PHE A 19 29.15 -86.57 -39.22
C PHE A 19 29.08 -85.41 -40.22
N ILE A 20 29.15 -85.69 -41.53
CA ILE A 20 29.02 -84.68 -42.58
C ILE A 20 27.62 -84.03 -42.54
N LEU A 21 26.56 -84.83 -42.41
CA LEU A 21 25.19 -84.31 -42.29
C LEU A 21 25.00 -83.47 -41.02
N PHE A 22 25.60 -83.89 -39.90
CA PHE A 22 25.57 -83.13 -38.66
C PHE A 22 26.30 -81.79 -38.79
N ALA A 23 27.48 -81.78 -39.42
CA ALA A 23 28.24 -80.55 -39.68
C ALA A 23 27.45 -79.59 -40.59
N LEU A 24 26.79 -80.10 -41.63
CA LEU A 24 25.91 -79.30 -42.48
C LEU A 24 24.73 -78.72 -41.71
N TYR A 25 24.08 -79.52 -40.86
CA TYR A 25 22.98 -79.04 -40.01
C TYR A 25 23.42 -77.89 -39.10
N LEU A 26 24.56 -78.03 -38.42
CA LEU A 26 25.13 -76.96 -37.58
C LEU A 26 25.41 -75.71 -38.41
N TYR A 27 26.02 -75.85 -39.58
CA TYR A 27 26.31 -74.71 -40.46
C TYR A 27 25.06 -73.94 -40.89
N PHE A 28 24.00 -74.65 -41.27
CA PHE A 28 22.72 -74.01 -41.61
C PHE A 28 22.06 -73.33 -40.41
N LYS A 29 22.08 -73.99 -39.24
CA LYS A 29 21.54 -73.44 -37.99
C LYS A 29 22.29 -72.19 -37.53
N GLU A 30 23.62 -72.20 -37.59
CA GLU A 30 24.49 -71.07 -37.27
C GLU A 30 24.13 -69.86 -38.16
N ARG A 31 23.98 -70.10 -39.47
CA ARG A 31 23.59 -69.05 -40.43
C ARG A 31 22.24 -68.44 -40.12
N GLU A 32 21.27 -69.24 -39.71
CA GLU A 32 19.95 -68.73 -39.35
C GLU A 32 19.98 -67.92 -38.06
N ASN A 33 20.72 -68.39 -37.05
CA ASN A 33 20.89 -67.70 -35.77
C ASN A 33 21.59 -66.35 -35.96
N THR A 34 22.64 -66.28 -36.77
CA THR A 34 23.34 -65.02 -37.09
C THR A 34 22.40 -64.01 -37.75
N LYS A 35 21.54 -64.45 -38.68
CA LYS A 35 20.52 -63.57 -39.29
C LYS A 35 19.52 -63.03 -38.27
N ARG A 36 19.08 -63.87 -37.33
CA ARG A 36 18.16 -63.44 -36.25
C ARG A 36 18.84 -62.44 -35.32
N PHE A 37 20.08 -62.70 -34.93
CA PHE A 37 20.87 -61.83 -34.07
C PHE A 37 21.11 -60.45 -34.70
N ASN A 38 21.43 -60.42 -36.00
CA ASN A 38 21.62 -59.16 -36.72
C ASN A 38 20.33 -58.33 -36.79
N ARG A 39 19.16 -58.96 -36.94
CA ARG A 39 17.87 -58.26 -36.88
C ARG A 39 17.60 -57.70 -35.49
N TYR A 40 17.87 -58.46 -34.43
CA TYR A 40 17.71 -57.95 -33.07
C TYR A 40 18.67 -56.79 -32.79
N GLY A 41 19.92 -56.86 -33.25
CA GLY A 41 20.87 -55.76 -33.16
C GLY A 41 20.33 -54.48 -33.81
N HIS A 42 19.77 -54.60 -35.02
CA HIS A 42 19.18 -53.46 -35.71
C HIS A 42 17.96 -52.89 -34.97
N SER A 43 17.05 -53.74 -34.49
CA SER A 43 15.87 -53.28 -33.73
C SER A 43 16.26 -52.62 -32.40
N ILE A 44 17.30 -53.10 -31.71
CA ILE A 44 17.83 -52.47 -30.49
C ILE A 44 18.44 -51.10 -30.82
N GLU A 45 19.16 -50.99 -31.93
CA GLU A 45 19.72 -49.71 -32.38
C GLU A 45 18.63 -48.69 -32.72
N GLU A 46 17.59 -49.10 -33.42
CA GLU A 46 16.41 -48.28 -33.72
C GLU A 46 15.70 -47.83 -32.44
N LEU A 47 15.43 -48.77 -31.52
CA LEU A 47 14.82 -48.45 -30.22
C LEU A 47 15.68 -47.46 -29.43
N ASN A 48 17.00 -47.62 -29.40
CA ASN A 48 17.88 -46.70 -28.70
C ASN A 48 17.85 -45.29 -29.34
N LYS A 49 17.82 -45.20 -30.68
CA LYS A 49 17.65 -43.93 -31.40
C LYS A 49 16.31 -43.27 -31.07
N GLU A 50 15.23 -44.05 -30.99
CA GLU A 50 13.91 -43.54 -30.60
C GLU A 50 13.88 -43.06 -29.16
N VAL A 51 14.44 -43.82 -28.22
CA VAL A 51 14.58 -43.41 -26.81
C VAL A 51 15.33 -42.09 -26.71
N TYR A 52 16.47 -41.95 -27.39
CA TYR A 52 17.22 -40.70 -27.39
C TYR A 52 16.41 -39.54 -27.99
N ARG A 53 15.70 -39.77 -29.09
CA ARG A 53 14.81 -38.75 -29.69
C ARG A 53 13.69 -38.34 -28.74
N LEU A 54 13.09 -39.29 -28.02
CA LEU A 54 12.04 -39.02 -27.04
C LEU A 54 12.59 -38.23 -25.84
N GLN A 55 13.74 -38.61 -25.30
CA GLN A 55 14.41 -37.86 -24.24
C GLN A 55 14.73 -36.43 -24.66
N LYS A 56 15.21 -36.24 -25.90
CA LYS A 56 15.46 -34.91 -26.43
C LYS A 56 14.18 -34.08 -26.54
N LYS A 57 13.10 -34.66 -27.08
CA LYS A 57 11.79 -33.99 -27.15
C LYS A 57 11.27 -33.60 -25.77
N LEU A 58 11.39 -34.49 -24.77
CA LEU A 58 10.99 -34.18 -23.39
C LEU A 58 11.76 -32.99 -22.83
N LYS A 59 13.08 -32.95 -23.01
CA LYS A 59 13.91 -31.83 -22.58
C LYS A 59 13.55 -30.53 -23.30
N ASP A 60 13.24 -30.60 -24.59
CA ASP A 60 12.77 -29.43 -25.34
C ASP A 60 11.42 -28.92 -24.81
N TYR A 61 10.48 -29.81 -24.50
CA TYR A 61 9.20 -29.44 -23.88
C TYR A 61 9.39 -28.80 -22.50
N GLU A 62 10.28 -29.34 -21.67
CA GLU A 62 10.60 -28.78 -20.34
C GLU A 62 11.17 -27.36 -20.46
N ASN A 63 12.14 -27.14 -21.36
CA ASN A 63 12.68 -25.81 -21.65
C ASN A 63 11.62 -24.83 -22.16
N HIS A 64 10.71 -25.30 -23.02
CA HIS A 64 9.59 -24.48 -23.51
C HIS A 64 8.64 -24.09 -22.38
N LEU A 65 8.35 -25.03 -21.46
CA LEU A 65 7.49 -24.78 -20.32
C LEU A 65 8.11 -23.77 -19.35
N GLU A 66 9.41 -23.89 -19.08
CA GLU A 66 10.13 -22.95 -18.23
C GLU A 66 10.13 -21.52 -18.81
N LYS A 67 10.42 -21.40 -20.12
CA LYS A 67 10.33 -20.11 -20.82
C LYS A 67 8.92 -19.52 -20.79
N PHE A 68 7.90 -20.37 -20.97
CA PHE A 68 6.50 -19.94 -20.93
C PHE A 68 6.09 -19.48 -19.51
N GLN A 69 6.50 -20.19 -18.47
CA GLN A 69 6.31 -19.77 -17.09
C GLN A 69 7.01 -18.44 -16.80
N GLN A 70 8.24 -18.26 -17.29
CA GLN A 70 8.97 -17.01 -17.13
C GLN A 70 8.28 -15.84 -17.86
N SER A 71 7.80 -16.06 -19.09
CA SER A 71 7.07 -15.03 -19.83
C SER A 71 5.74 -14.67 -19.16
N LEU A 72 4.99 -15.66 -18.67
CA LEU A 72 3.76 -15.42 -17.91
C LEU A 72 4.03 -14.61 -16.64
N LYS A 73 5.08 -14.98 -15.89
CA LYS A 73 5.49 -14.24 -14.70
C LYS A 73 5.82 -12.78 -15.06
N GLN A 74 6.60 -12.54 -16.11
CA GLN A 74 6.92 -11.19 -16.57
C GLN A 74 5.68 -10.41 -17.00
N GLN A 75 4.77 -11.03 -17.75
CA GLN A 75 3.54 -10.40 -18.21
C GLN A 75 2.65 -10.00 -17.02
N ILE A 76 2.45 -10.91 -16.06
CA ILE A 76 1.68 -10.62 -14.82
C ILE A 76 2.32 -9.45 -14.07
N TYR A 77 3.64 -9.44 -13.86
CA TYR A 77 4.30 -8.31 -13.19
C TYR A 77 4.12 -6.99 -13.93
N GLN A 78 4.15 -7.00 -15.27
CA GLN A 78 3.94 -5.79 -16.06
C GLN A 78 2.49 -5.31 -15.98
N GLU A 79 1.52 -6.20 -16.18
CA GLU A 79 0.09 -5.90 -16.12
C GLU A 79 -0.29 -5.38 -14.72
N THR A 80 0.09 -6.10 -13.65
CA THR A 80 -0.18 -5.67 -12.27
C THR A 80 0.47 -4.32 -11.96
N ARG A 81 1.70 -4.06 -12.45
CA ARG A 81 2.37 -2.77 -12.24
C ARG A 81 1.67 -1.64 -12.99
N LEU A 82 1.19 -1.88 -14.21
CA LEU A 82 0.46 -0.90 -15.01
C LEU A 82 -0.92 -0.60 -14.40
N GLU A 83 -1.65 -1.62 -13.98
CA GLU A 83 -2.92 -1.47 -13.27
C GLU A 83 -2.74 -0.69 -11.96
N MET A 84 -1.75 -1.08 -11.15
CA MET A 84 -1.45 -0.39 -9.90
C MET A 84 -1.06 1.07 -10.14
N LYS A 85 -0.25 1.35 -11.16
CA LYS A 85 0.08 2.73 -11.54
C LYS A 85 -1.17 3.50 -11.97
N ASN A 86 -2.03 2.93 -12.81
CA ASN A 86 -3.24 3.60 -13.27
C ASN A 86 -4.24 3.84 -12.13
N VAL A 87 -4.42 2.89 -11.21
CA VAL A 87 -5.27 3.07 -10.02
C VAL A 87 -4.67 4.13 -9.11
N LEU A 88 -3.35 4.11 -8.88
CA LEU A 88 -2.68 5.11 -8.07
C LEU A 88 -2.82 6.50 -8.68
N ASP A 89 -2.49 6.66 -9.96
CA ASP A 89 -2.52 7.94 -10.66
C ASP A 89 -3.95 8.47 -10.79
N SER A 90 -4.92 7.66 -11.22
CA SER A 90 -6.30 8.15 -11.42
C SER A 90 -7.07 8.33 -10.12
N ASN A 91 -6.98 7.36 -9.20
CA ASN A 91 -7.80 7.33 -8.01
C ASN A 91 -7.24 8.26 -6.92
N LEU A 92 -5.91 8.26 -6.69
CA LEU A 92 -5.32 9.21 -5.75
C LEU A 92 -5.39 10.64 -6.28
N PHE A 93 -5.15 10.89 -7.57
CA PHE A 93 -5.25 12.25 -8.09
C PHE A 93 -6.69 12.79 -7.97
N ALA A 94 -7.69 11.96 -8.28
CA ALA A 94 -9.09 12.33 -8.12
C ALA A 94 -9.48 12.59 -6.66
N GLN A 95 -8.86 11.91 -5.68
CA GLN A 95 -9.10 12.13 -4.26
C GLN A 95 -8.30 13.33 -3.69
N ILE A 96 -7.05 13.52 -4.12
CA ILE A 96 -6.15 14.56 -3.59
C ILE A 96 -6.49 15.94 -4.18
N SER A 97 -6.92 16.00 -5.44
CA SER A 97 -7.30 17.26 -6.10
C SER A 97 -8.36 18.07 -5.33
N PRO A 98 -9.52 17.50 -4.94
CA PRO A 98 -10.51 18.21 -4.14
C PRO A 98 -10.03 18.50 -2.71
N LEU A 99 -9.16 17.67 -2.14
CA LEU A 99 -8.55 17.96 -0.83
C LEU A 99 -7.65 19.20 -0.90
N LYS A 100 -6.89 19.35 -1.98
CA LYS A 100 -6.08 20.54 -2.21
C LYS A 100 -6.93 21.80 -2.37
N SER A 101 -8.04 21.74 -3.11
CA SER A 101 -8.92 22.90 -3.27
C SER A 101 -9.64 23.27 -1.97
N THR A 102 -10.07 22.29 -1.18
CA THR A 102 -10.64 22.54 0.16
C THR A 102 -9.61 23.14 1.13
N LEU A 103 -8.35 22.72 1.06
CA LEU A 103 -7.28 23.36 1.85
C LEU A 103 -7.00 24.81 1.41
N GLN A 104 -7.02 25.09 0.10
CA GLN A 104 -6.84 26.45 -0.41
C GLN A 104 -7.98 27.38 0.03
N THR A 105 -9.22 26.91 -0.07
CA THR A 105 -10.39 27.67 0.39
C THR A 105 -10.36 27.89 1.91
N LEU A 106 -10.03 26.86 2.70
CA LEU A 106 -9.81 27.03 4.15
C LEU A 106 -8.69 28.03 4.47
N GLN A 107 -7.62 28.05 3.68
CA GLN A 107 -6.53 29.00 3.86
C GLN A 107 -6.98 30.44 3.57
N GLU A 108 -7.79 30.64 2.53
CA GLU A 108 -8.39 31.94 2.21
C GLU A 108 -9.36 32.39 3.31
N GLU A 109 -10.26 31.51 3.75
CA GLU A 109 -11.19 31.78 4.86
C GLU A 109 -10.45 32.13 6.16
N TRP A 110 -9.36 31.42 6.46
CA TRP A 110 -8.53 31.69 7.64
C TRP A 110 -7.88 33.08 7.57
N ARG A 111 -7.39 33.47 6.39
CA ARG A 111 -6.81 34.80 6.18
C ARG A 111 -7.87 35.90 6.36
N ASP A 112 -9.05 35.71 5.80
CA ASP A 112 -10.16 36.66 5.96
C ASP A 112 -10.63 36.74 7.42
N TYR A 113 -10.59 35.61 8.15
CA TYR A 113 -10.91 35.58 9.57
C TYR A 113 -9.88 36.36 10.39
N GLN A 114 -8.59 36.20 10.09
CA GLN A 114 -7.52 36.99 10.72
C GLN A 114 -7.71 38.49 10.51
N GLU A 115 -8.00 38.91 9.27
CA GLU A 115 -8.25 40.33 8.96
C GLU A 115 -9.48 40.88 9.71
N LYS A 116 -10.56 40.08 9.80
CA LYS A 116 -11.75 40.47 10.59
C LYS A 116 -11.45 40.59 12.08
N ILE A 117 -10.62 39.71 12.64
CA ILE A 117 -10.23 39.78 14.05
C ILE A 117 -9.35 41.01 14.28
N ASP A 118 -8.39 41.28 13.41
CA ASP A 118 -7.51 42.45 13.54
C ASP A 118 -8.30 43.77 13.49
N ASN A 119 -9.20 43.90 12.51
CA ASN A 119 -10.12 45.03 12.42
C ASN A 119 -11.00 45.19 13.67
N LYS A 120 -11.54 44.08 14.20
CA LYS A 120 -12.31 44.12 15.46
C LYS A 120 -11.46 44.55 16.64
N THR A 121 -10.22 44.10 16.72
CA THR A 121 -9.26 44.53 17.75
C THR A 121 -9.00 46.02 17.66
N ILE A 122 -8.73 46.55 16.47
CA ILE A 122 -8.54 48.00 16.23
C ILE A 122 -9.78 48.79 16.68
N ILE A 123 -10.98 48.36 16.26
CA ILE A 123 -12.24 49.02 16.68
C ILE A 123 -12.43 48.98 18.19
N LEU A 124 -12.06 47.87 18.84
CA LEU A 124 -12.13 47.75 20.30
C LEU A 124 -11.10 48.67 20.98
N GLU A 125 -9.88 48.75 20.46
CA GLU A 125 -8.86 49.68 20.97
C GLU A 125 -9.30 51.14 20.84
N GLU A 126 -9.90 51.51 19.72
CA GLU A 126 -10.47 52.85 19.50
C GLU A 126 -11.60 53.14 20.49
N ARG A 127 -12.54 52.22 20.65
CA ARG A 127 -13.64 52.37 21.64
C ARG A 127 -13.14 52.44 23.08
N ILE A 128 -12.10 51.69 23.43
CA ILE A 128 -11.48 51.75 24.76
C ILE A 128 -10.77 53.10 24.96
N LYS A 129 -10.05 53.60 23.94
CA LYS A 129 -9.46 54.95 23.98
C LYS A 129 -10.54 56.01 24.15
N GLU A 130 -11.62 55.98 23.37
CA GLU A 130 -12.76 56.90 23.52
C GLU A 130 -13.35 56.83 24.93
N PHE A 131 -13.56 55.63 25.48
CA PHE A 131 -14.05 55.44 26.85
C PHE A 131 -13.05 55.95 27.92
N ALA A 132 -11.75 55.83 27.66
CA ALA A 132 -10.70 56.37 28.53
C ALA A 132 -10.61 57.92 28.47
N TYR A 133 -10.97 58.53 27.34
CA TYR A 133 -10.99 59.99 27.15
C TYR A 133 -12.32 60.65 27.49
N THR A 134 -13.42 59.90 27.61
CA THR A 134 -14.59 60.38 28.33
C THR A 134 -14.26 60.36 29.82
N PRO A 135 -14.25 61.51 30.52
CA PRO A 135 -14.22 61.47 31.97
C PRO A 135 -15.47 60.70 32.40
N SER A 136 -15.25 59.50 32.91
CA SER A 136 -16.26 58.84 33.72
C SER A 136 -16.57 59.82 34.85
N ASN A 137 -17.81 60.30 34.86
CA ASN A 137 -18.43 61.17 35.85
C ASN A 137 -18.22 62.70 35.71
N PRO A 138 -19.17 63.44 35.11
CA PRO A 138 -19.36 64.87 35.40
C PRO A 138 -20.05 65.11 36.76
N THR A 139 -20.40 64.05 37.50
CA THR A 139 -21.07 64.09 38.81
C THR A 139 -20.25 63.40 39.91
N ASN A 140 -18.92 63.49 39.87
CA ASN A 140 -18.10 63.20 41.06
C ASN A 140 -18.20 64.38 42.05
N ILE A 141 -19.39 64.58 42.61
CA ILE A 141 -19.46 65.15 43.95
C ILE A 141 -19.08 64.02 44.86
N ASP A 142 -17.89 64.12 45.48
CA ASP A 142 -17.40 63.13 46.42
C ASP A 142 -18.46 62.89 47.51
N GLU A 143 -19.16 61.76 47.42
CA GLU A 143 -20.08 61.29 48.46
C GLU A 143 -19.39 61.33 49.84
N GLY A 144 -18.08 61.04 49.88
CA GLY A 144 -17.24 61.17 51.06
C GLY A 144 -17.15 62.60 51.63
N ARG A 145 -17.21 63.62 50.77
CA ARG A 145 -17.17 65.04 51.18
C ARG A 145 -18.54 65.52 51.71
N ILE A 146 -19.64 65.01 51.16
CA ILE A 146 -20.98 65.21 51.73
C ILE A 146 -21.04 64.64 53.15
N ILE A 147 -20.55 63.40 53.32
CA ILE A 147 -20.54 62.70 54.61
C ILE A 147 -19.64 63.42 55.63
N SER A 148 -18.47 63.92 55.23
CA SER A 148 -17.58 64.63 56.16
C SER A 148 -18.19 65.95 56.65
N MET A 149 -18.74 66.77 55.74
CA MET A 149 -19.36 68.04 56.13
C MET A 149 -20.57 67.85 57.06
N TYR A 150 -21.37 66.79 56.83
CA TYR A 150 -22.49 66.48 57.71
C TYR A 150 -22.01 66.04 59.11
N LYS A 151 -20.98 65.20 59.20
CA LYS A 151 -20.35 64.82 60.48
C LYS A 151 -19.76 66.02 61.22
N ASP A 152 -19.28 67.02 60.50
CA ASP A 152 -18.77 68.29 61.05
C ASP A 152 -19.91 69.24 61.52
N GLY A 153 -21.18 68.82 61.43
CA GLY A 153 -22.34 69.54 61.96
C GLY A 153 -23.01 70.50 60.98
N TRP A 154 -22.71 70.41 59.68
CA TRP A 154 -23.31 71.28 58.68
C TRP A 154 -24.73 70.82 58.32
N SER A 155 -25.63 71.78 58.08
CA SER A 155 -26.99 71.47 57.64
C SER A 155 -27.01 71.00 56.19
N VAL A 156 -27.98 70.15 55.84
CA VAL A 156 -28.19 69.63 54.47
C VAL A 156 -28.29 70.77 53.44
N ASP A 157 -28.97 71.87 53.79
CA ASP A 157 -29.11 73.05 52.92
C ASP A 157 -27.78 73.78 52.71
N SER A 158 -26.91 73.83 53.74
CA SER A 158 -25.57 74.42 53.65
C SER A 158 -24.65 73.59 52.76
N ILE A 159 -24.68 72.26 52.92
CA ILE A 159 -23.89 71.32 52.12
C ILE A 159 -24.31 71.37 50.64
N ALA A 160 -25.63 71.38 50.39
CA ALA A 160 -26.17 71.48 49.04
C ALA A 160 -25.74 72.77 48.32
N LYS A 161 -25.74 73.90 49.04
CA LYS A 161 -25.31 75.19 48.50
C LYS A 161 -23.81 75.26 48.25
N GLU A 162 -23.00 74.70 49.15
CA GLU A 162 -21.54 74.72 49.07
C GLU A 162 -21.01 73.80 47.95
N LEU A 163 -21.58 72.60 47.84
CA LEU A 163 -21.20 71.62 46.81
C LEU A 163 -21.95 71.83 45.48
N ARG A 164 -22.85 72.82 45.40
CA ARG A 164 -23.70 73.12 44.24
C ARG A 164 -24.48 71.90 43.74
N VAL A 165 -24.97 71.10 44.68
CA VAL A 165 -25.77 69.90 44.42
C VAL A 165 -27.22 70.10 44.83
N GLY A 166 -28.10 69.29 44.26
CA GLY A 166 -29.49 69.30 44.67
C GLY A 166 -29.63 68.82 46.13
N LYS A 167 -30.51 69.45 46.91
CA LYS A 167 -30.81 69.03 48.29
C LYS A 167 -31.15 67.53 48.38
N GLY A 168 -31.92 67.03 47.41
CA GLY A 168 -32.30 65.61 47.34
C GLY A 168 -31.12 64.65 47.11
N GLU A 169 -30.04 65.11 46.48
CA GLU A 169 -28.83 64.31 46.25
C GLU A 169 -28.03 64.17 47.55
N VAL A 170 -27.93 65.25 48.34
CA VAL A 170 -27.32 65.22 49.68
C VAL A 170 -28.08 64.30 50.63
N GLU A 171 -29.42 64.42 50.67
CA GLU A 171 -30.26 63.55 51.51
C GLU A 171 -30.17 62.08 51.08
N PHE A 172 -30.12 61.80 49.78
CA PHE A 172 -29.97 60.44 49.27
C PHE A 172 -28.63 59.82 49.69
N THR A 173 -27.53 60.57 49.56
CA THR A 173 -26.19 60.10 49.97
C THR A 173 -26.10 59.86 51.47
N LEU A 174 -26.69 60.72 52.31
CA LEU A 174 -26.71 60.54 53.76
C LEU A 174 -27.55 59.32 54.18
N LYS A 175 -28.70 59.10 53.53
CA LYS A 175 -29.52 57.89 53.72
C LYS A 175 -28.78 56.62 53.35
N PHE A 176 -28.08 56.63 52.22
CA PHE A 176 -27.30 55.48 51.77
C PHE A 176 -26.11 55.18 52.70
N ALA A 177 -25.55 56.23 53.32
CA ALA A 177 -24.50 56.11 54.32
C ALA A 177 -24.99 55.76 55.74
N ASN A 178 -26.30 55.57 55.95
CA ASN A 178 -26.95 55.36 57.27
C ASN A 178 -26.62 56.48 58.29
N LEU A 179 -26.62 57.74 57.86
CA LEU A 179 -26.33 58.91 58.70
C LEU A 179 -27.57 59.82 58.93
N ASP A 180 -28.75 59.32 58.59
CA ASP A 180 -30.05 59.96 58.81
C ASP A 180 -30.66 59.59 60.18
#